data_AF-A0A915V5Q5-F1
#
_entry.id   AF-A0A915V5Q5-F1
#
_cell.length_a   1.000
_cell.length_b   1.000
_cell.length_c   1.000
_cell.angle_alpha   90.00
_cell.angle_beta   90.00
_cell.angle_gamma   90.00
#
_symmetry.space_group_name_H-M   'P 1'
#
loop_
_entity.id
_entity.type
_entity.pdbx_description
1 polymer ?
#
loop_
_entity_poly.entity_id
_entity_poly.type
_entity_poly.pdbx_seq_one_letter_code
_entity_poly.pdbx_strand_id
1 'polypeptide(L)'
;MISSSPSPLTTTDLNALAERIRMAAAQANGNVHDLLALLRLLEQLHREICDNQFQAALPTNRQALYKLLRDIETNGGWPYIPRKRLESFLGLVQEASDPHEG
;
A
#
# COMPACT_ATOMS: atom_id res chain seq x y z
N MET A 1 -12.11 -24.71 -15.81
CA MET A 1 -12.27 -23.35 -15.22
C MET A 1 -11.05 -22.56 -15.64
N ILE A 2 -11.22 -21.52 -16.44
CA ILE A 2 -10.11 -20.64 -16.88
C ILE A 2 -9.75 -19.73 -15.71
N SER A 3 -8.64 -20.03 -15.02
CA SER A 3 -8.05 -19.12 -14.05
C SER A 3 -7.46 -17.93 -14.82
N SER A 4 -8.24 -16.86 -14.99
CA SER A 4 -7.69 -15.58 -15.46
C SER A 4 -6.73 -15.08 -14.38
N SER A 5 -5.43 -15.28 -14.60
CA SER A 5 -4.40 -14.64 -13.80
C SER A 5 -4.58 -13.12 -13.92
N PRO A 6 -4.62 -12.35 -12.81
CA PRO A 6 -4.73 -10.91 -12.89
C PRO A 6 -3.49 -10.36 -13.61
N SER A 7 -3.69 -9.61 -14.68
CA SER A 7 -2.61 -8.89 -15.37
C SER A 7 -1.95 -7.90 -14.41
N PRO A 8 -0.62 -7.73 -14.46
CA PRO A 8 0.06 -6.76 -13.60
C PRO A 8 -0.47 -5.35 -13.89
N LEU A 9 -0.69 -4.58 -12.83
CA LEU A 9 -1.01 -3.15 -12.95
C LEU A 9 0.13 -2.45 -13.72
N THR A 10 -0.22 -1.76 -14.82
CA THR A 10 0.78 -1.06 -15.63
C THR A 10 0.93 0.40 -15.18
N THR A 11 2.07 1.02 -15.51
CA THR A 11 2.28 2.46 -15.29
C THR A 11 1.20 3.32 -15.96
N THR A 12 0.69 2.88 -17.11
CA THR A 12 -0.40 3.56 -17.83
C THR A 12 -1.70 3.53 -17.01
N ASP A 13 -2.03 2.40 -16.39
CA ASP A 13 -3.24 2.27 -15.56
C ASP A 13 -3.17 3.17 -14.31
N LEU A 14 -1.99 3.21 -13.67
CA LEU A 14 -1.74 4.07 -12.51
C LEU A 14 -1.84 5.55 -12.88
N ASN A 15 -1.29 5.96 -14.02
CA ASN A 15 -1.38 7.33 -14.50
C ASN A 15 -2.83 7.72 -14.82
N ALA A 16 -3.61 6.83 -15.44
CA ALA A 16 -5.03 7.07 -15.72
C ALA A 16 -5.85 7.22 -14.43
N LEU A 17 -5.57 6.41 -13.41
CA LEU A 17 -6.22 6.54 -12.10
C LEU A 17 -5.85 7.85 -11.40
N ALA A 18 -4.56 8.20 -11.42
CA ALA A 18 -4.08 9.47 -10.86
C ALA A 18 -4.77 10.66 -11.53
N GLU A 19 -4.95 10.62 -12.86
CA GLU A 19 -5.62 11.68 -13.59
C GLU A 19 -7.10 11.80 -13.23
N ARG A 20 -7.81 10.68 -13.08
CA ARG A 20 -9.20 10.69 -12.61
C ARG A 20 -9.35 11.30 -11.22
N ILE A 21 -8.41 11.04 -10.32
CA ILE A 21 -8.41 11.64 -8.97
C ILE A 21 -8.14 13.15 -9.05
N ARG A 22 -7.17 13.59 -9.88
CA ARG A 22 -6.91 15.02 -10.10
C ARG A 22 -8.11 15.75 -10.69
N MET A 23 -8.78 15.15 -11.67
CA MET A 23 -10.02 15.68 -12.25
C MET A 23 -11.14 15.79 -11.22
N ALA A 24 -11.29 14.81 -10.32
CA ALA A 24 -12.28 14.88 -9.24
C ALA A 24 -11.97 16.03 -8.28
N ALA A 25 -10.70 16.22 -7.92
CA ALA A 25 -10.27 17.34 -7.08
C ALA A 25 -10.49 18.71 -7.77
N ALA A 26 -10.21 18.81 -9.07
CA ALA A 26 -10.45 20.03 -9.85
C ALA A 26 -11.94 20.37 -9.95
N GLN A 27 -12.80 19.36 -10.14
CA GLN A 27 -14.26 19.53 -10.23
C GLN A 27 -14.89 19.98 -8.91
N ALA A 28 -14.27 19.70 -7.77
CA ALA A 28 -14.71 20.22 -6.48
C ALA A 28 -14.64 21.77 -6.42
N ASN A 29 -13.91 22.43 -7.32
CA ASN A 29 -13.91 23.88 -7.54
C ASN A 29 -13.76 24.70 -6.24
N GLY A 30 -12.89 24.26 -5.33
CA GLY A 30 -12.65 24.92 -4.04
C GLY A 30 -13.69 24.63 -2.95
N ASN A 31 -14.68 23.76 -3.19
CA ASN A 31 -15.59 23.27 -2.16
C ASN A 31 -14.85 22.35 -1.19
N VAL A 32 -14.62 22.84 0.03
CA VAL A 32 -13.91 22.14 1.09
C VAL A 32 -14.59 20.82 1.47
N HIS A 33 -15.91 20.74 1.40
CA HIS A 33 -16.64 19.51 1.75
C HIS A 33 -16.46 18.41 0.70
N ASP A 34 -16.46 18.77 -0.58
CA ASP A 34 -16.25 17.82 -1.67
C ASP A 34 -14.79 17.32 -1.69
N LEU A 35 -13.83 18.22 -1.45
CA LEU A 35 -12.42 17.86 -1.26
C LEU A 35 -12.23 16.94 -0.05
N LEU A 36 -12.89 17.23 1.08
CA LEU A 36 -12.83 16.38 2.26
C LEU A 36 -13.45 15.00 2.02
N ALA A 37 -14.56 14.92 1.27
CA ALA A 37 -15.16 13.66 0.88
C ALA A 37 -14.21 12.83 0.00
N LEU A 38 -13.55 13.46 -0.96
CA LEU A 38 -12.53 12.81 -1.80
C LEU A 38 -11.36 12.29 -0.96
N LEU A 39 -10.82 13.09 -0.03
CA LEU A 39 -9.72 12.68 0.84
C LEU A 39 -10.09 11.50 1.73
N ARG A 40 -11.29 11.50 2.32
CA ARG A 40 -11.80 10.38 3.14
C ARG A 40 -11.93 9.09 2.35
N LEU A 41 -12.43 9.19 1.11
CA LEU A 41 -12.52 8.03 0.22
C LEU A 41 -11.14 7.47 -0.12
N LEU A 42 -10.17 8.34 -0.47
CA LEU A 42 -8.80 7.92 -0.75
C LEU A 42 -8.16 7.24 0.45
N GLU A 43 -8.37 7.76 1.65
CA GLU A 43 -7.88 7.14 2.89
C GLU A 43 -8.53 5.77 3.12
N GLN A 44 -9.84 5.65 2.95
CA GLN A 44 -10.55 4.37 3.10
C GLN A 44 -10.01 3.32 2.12
N LEU A 45 -9.89 3.66 0.84
CA LEU A 45 -9.34 2.77 -0.19
C LEU A 45 -7.90 2.38 0.12
N HIS A 46 -7.07 3.35 0.53
CA HIS A 46 -5.71 3.09 0.94
C HIS A 46 -5.65 2.09 2.12
N ARG A 47 -6.48 2.27 3.15
CA ARG A 47 -6.55 1.35 4.30
C ARG A 47 -6.99 -0.05 3.87
N GLU A 48 -8.03 -0.16 3.05
CA GLU A 48 -8.56 -1.43 2.55
C GLU A 48 -7.50 -2.22 1.75
N ILE A 49 -6.79 -1.53 0.85
CA ILE A 49 -5.69 -2.13 0.08
C ILE A 49 -4.59 -2.60 1.02
N CYS A 50 -4.25 -1.79 2.02
CA CYS A 50 -3.24 -2.12 3.00
C CYS A 50 -3.63 -3.34 3.85
N ASP A 51 -4.84 -3.38 4.39
CA ASP A 51 -5.31 -4.45 5.32
C ASP A 51 -5.49 -5.78 4.60
N ASN A 52 -5.86 -5.76 3.31
CA ASN A 52 -6.19 -6.97 2.57
C ASN A 52 -5.10 -7.35 1.57
N GLN A 53 -4.99 -6.63 0.45
CA GLN A 53 -4.16 -7.06 -0.67
C GLN A 53 -2.66 -6.91 -0.39
N PHE A 54 -2.25 -5.77 0.19
CA PHE A 54 -0.84 -5.51 0.47
C PHE A 54 -0.31 -6.44 1.57
N GLN A 55 -1.05 -6.61 2.66
CA GLN A 55 -0.67 -7.51 3.75
C GLN A 55 -0.58 -8.97 3.28
N ALA A 56 -1.52 -9.44 2.47
CA ALA A 56 -1.46 -10.79 1.91
C ALA A 56 -0.29 -10.99 0.91
N ALA A 57 0.16 -9.90 0.27
CA ALA A 57 1.28 -9.92 -0.67
C ALA A 57 2.64 -9.70 0.02
N LEU A 58 2.69 -9.48 1.34
CA LEU A 58 3.95 -9.26 2.05
C LEU A 58 4.84 -10.50 1.95
N PRO A 59 6.14 -10.33 1.65
CA PRO A 59 7.07 -11.45 1.62
C PRO A 59 7.22 -12.06 3.02
N THR A 60 7.06 -13.37 3.14
CA THR A 60 7.43 -14.12 4.35
C THR A 60 8.93 -14.36 4.46
N ASN A 61 9.68 -14.25 3.35
CA ASN A 61 11.14 -14.31 3.37
C ASN A 61 11.74 -12.96 3.80
N ARG A 62 12.56 -12.98 4.85
CA ARG A 62 13.30 -11.84 5.40
C ARG A 62 14.06 -11.03 4.36
N GLN A 63 14.78 -11.68 3.45
CA GLN A 63 15.59 -10.97 2.46
C GLN A 63 14.73 -10.18 1.48
N ALA A 64 13.59 -10.76 1.08
CA ALA A 64 12.62 -10.10 0.21
C ALA A 64 11.90 -8.96 0.96
N LEU A 65 11.60 -9.15 2.24
CA LEU A 65 11.02 -8.11 3.10
C LEU A 65 11.98 -6.91 3.27
N TYR A 66 13.26 -7.16 3.52
CA TYR A 66 14.26 -6.08 3.59
C TYR A 66 14.45 -5.35 2.26
N LYS A 67 14.39 -6.08 1.13
CA LYS A 67 14.46 -5.46 -0.19
C LYS A 67 13.27 -4.54 -0.43
N LEU A 68 12.06 -4.98 -0.07
CA LEU A 68 10.85 -4.17 -0.12
C LEU A 68 10.95 -2.94 0.78
N LEU A 69 11.44 -3.09 2.01
CA LEU A 69 11.66 -1.99 2.95
C LEU A 69 12.61 -0.93 2.40
N ARG A 70 13.77 -1.36 1.90
CA ARG A 70 14.77 -0.44 1.33
C ARG A 70 14.21 0.31 0.12
N ASP A 71 13.38 -0.35 -0.69
CA ASP A 71 12.72 0.28 -1.83
C ASP A 71 11.72 1.37 -1.40
N ILE A 72 10.92 1.09 -0.36
CA ILE A 72 10.00 2.07 0.26
C ILE A 72 10.75 3.24 0.90
N GLU A 73 11.89 2.98 1.56
CA GLU A 73 12.73 4.04 2.14
C GLU A 73 13.39 4.92 1.08
N THR A 74 13.81 4.35 -0.04
CA THR A 74 14.55 5.07 -1.09
C THR A 74 13.61 5.90 -1.97
N ASN A 75 12.45 5.37 -2.33
CA ASN A 75 11.51 6.02 -3.24
C ASN A 75 10.35 6.74 -2.51
N GLY A 76 10.28 6.62 -1.19
CA GLY A 76 9.15 7.09 -0.38
C GLY A 76 7.90 6.23 -0.55
N GLY A 77 6.77 6.69 -0.01
CA GLY A 77 5.48 5.99 -0.17
C GLY A 77 5.17 4.95 0.90
N TRP A 78 5.65 5.15 2.14
CA TRP A 78 5.17 4.37 3.27
C TRP A 78 3.64 4.41 3.31
N PRO A 79 2.95 3.25 3.22
CA PRO A 79 1.53 3.23 3.50
C PRO A 79 1.32 3.72 4.94
N TYR A 80 0.20 4.40 5.22
CA TYR A 80 -0.18 4.70 6.60
C TYR A 80 -0.38 3.38 7.37
N ILE A 81 0.64 2.94 8.10
CA ILE A 81 0.63 1.69 8.87
C ILE A 81 0.05 1.98 10.25
N PRO A 82 -1.14 1.44 10.59
CA PRO A 82 -1.67 1.56 11.93
C PRO A 82 -0.70 0.96 12.96
N ARG A 83 -0.64 1.53 14.16
CA ARG A 83 0.35 1.16 15.21
C ARG A 83 0.38 -0.34 15.53
N LYS A 84 -0.76 -1.03 15.48
CA LYS A 84 -0.88 -2.49 15.62
C LYS A 84 -0.25 -3.28 14.48
N ARG A 85 -0.35 -2.79 13.25
CA ARG A 85 0.32 -3.39 12.09
C ARG A 85 1.82 -3.11 12.09
N LEU A 86 2.26 -1.99 12.66
CA LEU A 86 3.68 -1.74 12.90
C LEU A 86 4.26 -2.75 13.89
N GLU A 87 3.55 -3.08 14.98
CA GLU A 87 3.96 -4.13 15.91
C GLU A 87 4.07 -5.51 15.21
N SER A 88 3.09 -5.90 14.40
CA SER A 88 3.17 -7.15 13.61
C SER A 88 4.32 -7.13 12.60
N PHE A 89 4.54 -5.98 11.95
CA PHE A 89 5.63 -5.79 11.01
C PHE A 89 7.00 -5.89 11.68
N LEU A 90 7.17 -5.24 12.83
CA LEU A 90 8.39 -5.33 13.65
C LEU A 90 8.61 -6.75 14.17
N GLY A 91 7.54 -7.46 14.55
CA GLY A 91 7.59 -8.87 14.93
C GLY A 91 8.14 -9.76 13.80
N LEU A 92 7.66 -9.58 12.56
CA LEU A 92 8.20 -10.30 11.39
C LEU A 92 9.67 -9.99 11.14
N VAL A 93 10.12 -8.76 11.39
CA VAL A 93 11.54 -8.37 11.27
C VAL A 93 12.39 -8.98 12.40
N GLN A 94 11.85 -9.06 13.63
CA GLN A 94 12.53 -9.59 14.81
C GLN A 94 12.63 -11.11 14.82
N GLU A 95 11.55 -11.83 14.52
CA GLU A 95 11.55 -13.30 14.36
C GLU A 95 12.61 -13.72 13.33
N ALA A 96 12.68 -12.96 12.24
CA ALA A 96 13.65 -13.24 11.20
C ALA A 96 15.10 -12.94 11.63
N SER A 97 15.31 -12.18 12.72
CA SER A 97 16.60 -11.81 13.30
C SER A 97 17.12 -12.81 14.34
N ASP A 98 16.33 -13.80 14.73
CA ASP A 98 16.75 -14.88 15.63
C ASP A 98 17.36 -16.02 14.78
N PRO A 99 18.70 -16.21 14.79
CA PRO A 99 19.26 -17.44 14.27
C PRO A 99 18.93 -18.51 15.31
N HIS A 100 17.95 -19.36 15.01
CA HIS A 100 17.78 -20.61 15.74
C HIS A 100 19.11 -21.38 15.68
N GLU A 101 19.89 -21.26 16.75
CA GLU A 101 21.01 -22.13 17.07
C GLU A 101 20.45 -23.54 17.22
N GLY A 102 20.98 -24.44 16.41
CA GLY A 102 20.73 -25.88 16.40
C GLY A 102 21.84 -26.57 15.63
#